data_AF-A0A521A2K8-F1
#
_entry.id   AF-A0A521A2K8-F1
#
_cell.length_a   1.000
_cell.length_b   1.000
_cell.length_c   1.000
_cell.angle_alpha   90.00
_cell.angle_beta   90.00
_cell.angle_gamma   90.00
#
_symmetry.space_group_name_H-M   'P 1'
#
loop_
_entity.id
_entity.type
_entity.pdbx_description
1 polymer ?
#
loop_
_entity_poly.entity_id
_entity_poly.type
_entity_poly.pdbx_seq_one_letter_code
_entity_poly.pdbx_strand_id
1 'polypeptide(L)'
;MMKGNINVSVENIFPLIKKFLYSDHEIFLRELISNATDATLKLKHLSNIGEAKVDYGNPQIEVKVDKKNKKLHIIDQGLGMTAEEVEKYINEVAFSGAEEFLDKYKDKVDDAGIIGHFGLGFYSAFMVADKVEIKTKSYLDEDAAHWTCDGSPEFTLVKGKKKTRGTEVILHIADDSTEFLEEARIRELLLKYNKFMPVPIKFGTKEETLPLPEGADKDAKPKTKTVDNIINNPDPAWTKQPADLNDEDYKNFYRELYPMQFEEPLFNIHLNVDYPFNLTGILYFPKMTNDLNIQKDKIQL
;
A
#
# COMPACT_ATOMS: atom_id res chain seq x y z
N MET A 1 -14.70 -9.97 -43.62
CA MET A 1 -14.58 -9.63 -42.18
C MET A 1 -13.17 -9.13 -41.96
N MET A 2 -13.01 -7.88 -41.54
CA MET A 2 -11.69 -7.34 -41.18
C MET A 2 -11.45 -7.67 -39.69
N LYS A 3 -10.43 -8.46 -39.41
CA LYS A 3 -9.89 -8.68 -38.06
C LYS A 3 -8.54 -7.96 -38.00
N GLY A 4 -8.34 -7.14 -36.98
CA GLY A 4 -7.10 -6.44 -36.71
C GLY A 4 -7.03 -6.13 -35.22
N ASN A 5 -5.81 -6.02 -34.68
CA ASN A 5 -5.59 -5.63 -33.30
C ASN A 5 -5.50 -4.10 -33.22
N ILE A 6 -6.17 -3.51 -32.23
CA ILE A 6 -6.04 -2.09 -31.92
C ILE A 6 -4.89 -1.97 -30.91
N ASN A 7 -3.79 -1.33 -31.33
CA ASN A 7 -2.68 -1.02 -30.44
C ASN A 7 -2.81 0.44 -29.99
N VAL A 8 -2.75 0.69 -28.69
CA VAL A 8 -2.73 2.04 -28.13
C VAL A 8 -1.27 2.43 -27.88
N SER A 9 -0.79 3.51 -28.50
CA SER A 9 0.55 4.06 -28.25
C SER A 9 0.56 4.92 -26.98
N VAL A 10 1.61 4.74 -26.17
CA VAL A 10 1.87 5.44 -24.90
C VAL A 10 1.96 6.96 -25.06
N GLU A 11 2.37 7.45 -26.24
CA GLU A 11 2.59 8.87 -26.52
C GLU A 11 1.34 9.74 -26.30
N ASN A 12 0.14 9.16 -26.44
CA ASN A 12 -1.12 9.87 -26.27
C ASN A 12 -1.72 9.71 -24.85
N ILE A 13 -1.16 8.83 -24.01
CA ILE A 13 -1.76 8.45 -22.73
C ILE A 13 -1.32 9.39 -21.60
N PHE A 14 -0.06 9.82 -21.54
CA PHE A 14 0.43 10.69 -20.46
C PHE A 14 -0.38 12.00 -20.30
N PRO A 15 -0.71 12.75 -21.37
CA PRO A 15 -1.56 13.93 -21.25
C PRO A 15 -2.98 13.62 -20.79
N LEU A 16 -3.52 12.43 -21.14
CA LEU A 16 -4.85 11.97 -20.74
C LEU A 16 -4.86 11.54 -19.26
N ILE A 17 -3.88 10.75 -18.81
CA ILE A 17 -3.72 10.34 -17.41
C ILE A 17 -3.62 11.57 -16.52
N LYS A 18 -2.75 12.51 -16.89
CA LYS A 18 -2.67 13.83 -16.26
C LYS A 18 -4.08 14.43 -16.18
N LYS A 19 -4.74 14.70 -17.32
CA LYS A 19 -6.06 15.35 -17.37
C LYS A 19 -7.21 14.64 -16.61
N PHE A 20 -7.27 13.31 -16.64
CA PHE A 20 -8.37 12.53 -16.06
C PHE A 20 -8.17 12.19 -14.58
N LEU A 21 -6.93 12.07 -14.11
CA LEU A 21 -6.64 11.80 -12.71
C LEU A 21 -6.48 13.08 -11.87
N TYR A 22 -6.31 14.26 -12.51
CA TYR A 22 -6.15 15.57 -11.85
C TYR A 22 -7.30 16.00 -10.94
N SER A 23 -8.42 15.26 -10.84
CA SER A 23 -9.43 15.57 -9.82
C SER A 23 -9.00 15.21 -8.40
N ASP A 24 -8.03 14.30 -8.22
CA ASP A 24 -7.55 13.94 -6.87
C ASP A 24 -6.06 13.54 -6.90
N HIS A 25 -5.18 14.53 -6.73
CA HIS A 25 -3.72 14.34 -6.71
C HIS A 25 -3.24 13.43 -5.61
N GLU A 26 -4.09 13.08 -4.64
CA GLU A 26 -3.73 12.25 -3.49
C GLU A 26 -3.67 10.75 -3.84
N ILE A 27 -4.28 10.35 -4.96
CA ILE A 27 -4.45 8.93 -5.34
C ILE A 27 -3.11 8.24 -5.61
N PHE A 28 -2.06 8.95 -6.00
CA PHE A 28 -0.77 8.32 -6.35
C PHE A 28 -0.22 7.45 -5.23
N LEU A 29 -0.32 7.91 -3.97
CA LEU A 29 0.20 7.17 -2.84
C LEU A 29 -0.60 5.90 -2.59
N ARG A 30 -1.93 5.96 -2.75
CA ARG A 30 -2.81 4.79 -2.69
C ARG A 30 -2.37 3.74 -3.70
N GLU A 31 -2.20 4.13 -4.97
CA GLU A 31 -1.84 3.21 -6.05
C GLU A 31 -0.46 2.58 -5.84
N LEU A 32 0.55 3.39 -5.47
CA LEU A 32 1.91 2.87 -5.25
C LEU A 32 2.00 1.92 -4.05
N ILE A 33 1.27 2.20 -2.96
CA ILE A 33 1.20 1.30 -1.82
C ILE A 33 0.43 0.02 -2.15
N SER A 34 -0.64 0.10 -2.95
CA SER A 34 -1.35 -1.10 -3.45
C SER A 34 -0.42 -1.98 -4.29
N ASN A 35 0.36 -1.40 -5.20
CA ASN A 35 1.34 -2.16 -6.01
C ASN A 35 2.42 -2.82 -5.13
N ALA A 36 2.93 -2.12 -4.12
CA ALA A 36 3.89 -2.65 -3.15
C ALA A 36 3.29 -3.79 -2.31
N THR A 37 2.01 -3.69 -1.97
CA THR A 37 1.25 -4.72 -1.26
C THR A 37 1.11 -5.96 -2.14
N ASP A 38 0.65 -5.80 -3.38
CA ASP A 38 0.52 -6.90 -4.34
C ASP A 38 1.85 -7.61 -4.56
N ALA A 39 2.95 -6.87 -4.73
CA ALA A 39 4.28 -7.46 -4.86
C ALA A 39 4.68 -8.31 -3.66
N THR A 40 4.24 -7.92 -2.46
CA THR A 40 4.49 -8.63 -1.21
C THR A 40 3.59 -9.86 -1.06
N LEU A 41 2.32 -9.76 -1.41
CA LEU A 41 1.35 -10.86 -1.36
C LEU A 41 1.64 -11.93 -2.41
N LYS A 42 2.02 -11.54 -3.62
CA LYS A 42 2.48 -12.49 -4.66
C LYS A 42 3.69 -13.28 -4.18
N LEU A 43 4.67 -12.61 -3.55
CA LEU A 43 5.82 -13.31 -2.97
C LEU A 43 5.38 -14.31 -1.90
N LYS A 44 4.47 -13.90 -0.99
CA LYS A 44 3.90 -14.78 0.04
C LYS A 44 3.29 -16.03 -0.58
N HIS A 45 2.47 -15.85 -1.62
CA HIS A 45 1.86 -16.95 -2.35
C HIS A 45 2.90 -17.88 -2.96
N LEU A 46 3.87 -17.34 -3.71
CA LEU A 46 4.93 -18.12 -4.34
C LEU A 46 5.79 -18.88 -3.33
N SER A 47 6.06 -18.29 -2.16
CA SER A 47 6.76 -18.96 -1.06
C SER A 47 5.93 -20.10 -0.48
N ASN A 48 4.62 -19.89 -0.27
CA ASN A 48 3.72 -20.91 0.28
C ASN A 48 3.57 -22.13 -0.64
N ILE A 49 3.54 -21.93 -1.96
CA ILE A 49 3.46 -23.04 -2.93
C ILE A 49 4.84 -23.64 -3.28
N GLY A 50 5.93 -23.14 -2.69
CA GLY A 50 7.29 -23.64 -2.89
C GLY A 50 7.96 -23.24 -4.20
N GLU A 51 7.39 -22.29 -4.96
CA GLU A 51 7.97 -21.78 -6.21
C GLU A 51 9.06 -20.72 -5.95
N ALA A 52 8.93 -19.92 -4.88
CA ALA A 52 9.96 -18.98 -4.47
C ALA A 52 10.88 -19.61 -3.40
N LYS A 53 12.13 -19.91 -3.79
CA LYS A 53 13.18 -20.45 -2.89
C LYS A 53 13.93 -19.36 -2.12
N VAL A 54 13.21 -18.32 -1.69
CA VAL A 54 13.75 -17.21 -0.90
C VAL A 54 13.00 -17.13 0.42
N ASP A 55 13.69 -16.68 1.46
CA ASP A 55 13.02 -16.41 2.74
C ASP A 55 12.01 -15.27 2.56
N TYR A 56 10.75 -15.55 2.90
CA TYR A 56 9.69 -14.55 2.90
C TYR A 56 9.94 -13.50 4.00
N GLY A 57 10.35 -13.96 5.20
CA GLY A 57 10.54 -13.12 6.38
C GLY A 57 9.25 -12.42 6.83
N ASN A 58 9.39 -11.20 7.35
CA ASN A 58 8.30 -10.30 7.71
C ASN A 58 8.42 -9.01 6.87
N PRO A 59 8.05 -9.07 5.58
CA PRO A 59 8.24 -7.94 4.69
C PRO A 59 7.37 -6.76 5.11
N GLN A 60 7.92 -5.56 4.98
CA GLN A 60 7.22 -4.30 5.20
C GLN A 60 7.42 -3.37 4.01
N ILE A 61 6.51 -2.41 3.88
CA ILE A 61 6.61 -1.28 2.96
C ILE A 61 7.13 -0.09 3.76
N GLU A 62 8.13 0.63 3.26
CA GLU A 62 8.70 1.81 3.91
C GLU A 62 8.51 3.04 3.02
N VAL A 63 7.90 4.08 3.60
CA VAL A 63 7.72 5.38 2.95
C VAL A 63 8.72 6.37 3.57
N LYS A 64 9.53 7.04 2.74
CA LYS A 64 10.50 8.06 3.20
C LYS A 64 10.34 9.36 2.45
N VAL A 65 10.28 10.45 3.21
CA VAL A 65 10.36 11.81 2.68
C VAL A 65 11.80 12.30 2.79
N ASP A 66 12.41 12.63 1.66
CA ASP A 66 13.71 13.30 1.59
C ASP A 66 13.51 14.73 1.10
N LYS A 67 13.17 15.60 2.06
CA LYS A 67 12.92 17.03 1.82
C LYS A 67 14.15 17.74 1.25
N LYS A 68 15.36 17.30 1.58
CA LYS A 68 16.61 17.93 1.13
C LYS A 68 16.83 17.72 -0.36
N ASN A 69 16.55 16.53 -0.85
CA ASN A 69 16.70 16.18 -2.26
C ASN A 69 15.40 16.30 -3.07
N LYS A 70 14.31 16.81 -2.45
CA LYS A 70 12.95 16.87 -3.02
C LYS A 70 12.44 15.51 -3.52
N LYS A 71 12.60 14.47 -2.71
CA LYS A 71 12.21 13.09 -3.08
C LYS A 71 11.23 12.46 -2.11
N LEU A 72 10.36 11.63 -2.65
CA LEU A 72 9.54 10.69 -1.90
C LEU A 72 9.89 9.27 -2.36
N HIS A 73 10.14 8.39 -1.41
CA HIS A 73 10.51 7.00 -1.66
C HIS A 73 9.43 6.07 -1.14
N ILE A 74 9.02 5.11 -1.97
CA ILE A 74 8.17 3.98 -1.60
C ILE A 74 9.00 2.72 -1.82
N ILE A 75 9.29 1.99 -0.75
CA ILE A 75 10.20 0.86 -0.76
C ILE A 75 9.44 -0.37 -0.29
N ASP A 76 9.34 -1.40 -1.12
CA ASP A 76 8.80 -2.70 -0.72
C ASP A 76 9.90 -3.76 -0.65
N GLN A 77 9.57 -4.85 0.05
CA GLN A 77 10.39 -6.06 0.18
C GLN A 77 9.74 -7.26 -0.51
N GLY A 78 8.87 -6.98 -1.48
CA GLY A 78 8.11 -7.96 -2.25
C GLY A 78 8.98 -8.70 -3.27
N LEU A 79 8.36 -9.22 -4.32
CA LEU A 79 9.06 -10.08 -5.29
C LEU A 79 10.08 -9.34 -6.17
N GLY A 80 9.98 -8.00 -6.31
CA GLY A 80 10.80 -7.23 -7.24
C GLY A 80 10.44 -7.50 -8.71
N MET A 81 11.27 -7.03 -9.65
CA MET A 81 11.10 -7.28 -11.08
C MET A 81 12.46 -7.54 -11.75
N THR A 82 12.47 -8.34 -12.81
CA THR A 82 13.60 -8.45 -13.75
C THR A 82 13.58 -7.27 -14.74
N ALA A 83 14.64 -7.12 -15.55
CA ALA A 83 14.65 -6.08 -16.59
C ALA A 83 13.54 -6.30 -17.63
N GLU A 84 13.26 -7.56 -17.99
CA GLU A 84 12.19 -7.95 -18.91
C GLU A 84 10.80 -7.64 -18.33
N GLU A 85 10.59 -7.93 -17.04
CA GLU A 85 9.34 -7.59 -16.35
C GLU A 85 9.14 -6.07 -16.24
N VAL A 86 10.21 -5.30 -16.04
CA VAL A 86 10.12 -3.83 -16.08
C VAL A 86 9.72 -3.36 -17.48
N GLU A 87 10.30 -3.93 -18.54
CA GLU A 87 9.91 -3.57 -19.90
C GLU A 87 8.42 -3.87 -20.16
N LYS A 88 7.98 -5.08 -19.80
CA LYS A 88 6.60 -5.53 -19.99
C LYS A 88 5.58 -4.77 -19.16
N TYR A 89 5.84 -4.53 -17.87
CA TYR A 89 4.83 -3.98 -16.95
C TYR A 89 4.92 -2.46 -16.75
N ILE A 90 6.06 -1.85 -17.07
CA ILE A 90 6.28 -0.40 -16.87
C ILE A 90 6.37 0.36 -18.20
N ASN A 91 6.81 -0.27 -19.30
CA ASN A 91 6.89 0.41 -20.60
C ASN A 91 5.70 0.08 -21.51
N GLU A 92 5.22 -1.17 -21.50
CA GLU A 92 4.01 -1.54 -22.23
C GLU A 92 2.77 -1.19 -21.38
N VAL A 93 2.20 -0.01 -21.65
CA VAL A 93 1.01 0.47 -20.95
C VAL A 93 -0.16 -0.52 -21.10
N ALA A 94 -0.93 -0.69 -20.02
CA ALA A 94 -2.12 -1.54 -19.92
C ALA A 94 -1.87 -3.05 -19.75
N PHE A 95 -0.64 -3.45 -19.40
CA PHE A 95 -0.38 -4.79 -18.87
C PHE A 95 -0.24 -4.76 -17.35
N SER A 96 -1.04 -5.57 -16.65
CA SER A 96 -0.91 -5.75 -15.20
C SER A 96 -0.25 -7.08 -14.88
N GLY A 97 0.93 -7.02 -14.26
CA GLY A 97 1.56 -8.22 -13.70
C GLY A 97 0.77 -8.83 -12.54
N ALA A 98 -0.22 -8.15 -11.98
CA ALA A 98 -1.12 -8.71 -10.97
C ALA A 98 -2.29 -9.48 -11.59
N GLU A 99 -2.85 -8.99 -12.70
CA GLU A 99 -3.84 -9.74 -13.47
C GLU A 99 -3.24 -11.03 -14.06
N GLU A 100 -2.06 -10.93 -14.68
CA GLU A 100 -1.37 -12.10 -15.23
C GLU A 100 -1.03 -13.13 -14.15
N PHE A 101 -0.70 -12.68 -12.94
CA PHE A 101 -0.46 -13.56 -11.80
C PHE A 101 -1.74 -14.30 -11.40
N LEU A 102 -2.86 -13.59 -11.26
CA LEU A 102 -4.14 -14.19 -10.91
C LEU A 102 -4.58 -15.22 -11.96
N ASP A 103 -4.45 -14.91 -13.24
CA ASP A 103 -4.78 -15.83 -14.33
C ASP A 103 -3.93 -17.10 -14.31
N LYS A 104 -2.63 -16.96 -14.04
CA LYS A 104 -1.68 -18.08 -13.97
C LYS A 104 -1.96 -19.00 -12.78
N TYR A 105 -2.40 -18.45 -11.65
CA TYR A 105 -2.56 -19.19 -10.41
C TYR A 105 -4.03 -19.39 -9.99
N LYS A 106 -5.01 -19.09 -10.85
CA LYS A 106 -6.45 -19.18 -10.56
C LYS A 106 -6.92 -20.49 -9.92
N ASP A 107 -6.28 -21.62 -10.22
CA ASP A 107 -6.64 -22.95 -9.68
C ASP A 107 -5.95 -23.26 -8.32
N LYS A 108 -5.08 -22.36 -7.85
CA LYS A 108 -4.31 -22.46 -6.60
C LYS A 108 -4.47 -21.22 -5.71
N VAL A 109 -5.19 -20.21 -6.19
CA VAL A 109 -5.45 -18.94 -5.52
C VAL A 109 -6.86 -19.01 -4.95
N ASP A 110 -6.98 -19.53 -3.72
CA ASP A 110 -8.07 -19.07 -2.87
C ASP A 110 -7.63 -17.72 -2.31
N ASP A 111 -8.28 -16.65 -2.78
CA ASP A 111 -8.25 -15.32 -2.16
C ASP A 111 -6.85 -14.73 -1.89
N ALA A 112 -6.03 -14.56 -2.95
CA ALA A 112 -4.67 -14.00 -2.80
C ALA A 112 -4.64 -12.52 -2.37
N GLY A 113 -5.79 -11.87 -2.19
CA GLY A 113 -5.89 -10.48 -1.74
C GLY A 113 -5.22 -9.46 -2.67
N ILE A 114 -5.00 -9.83 -3.94
CA ILE A 114 -4.37 -8.98 -4.95
C ILE A 114 -5.36 -7.92 -5.42
N ILE A 115 -4.91 -6.66 -5.48
CA ILE A 115 -5.76 -5.48 -5.65
C ILE A 115 -5.66 -4.92 -7.09
N GLY A 116 -4.47 -4.92 -7.68
CA GLY A 116 -4.18 -4.21 -8.92
C GLY A 116 -4.55 -4.97 -10.21
N HIS A 117 -5.60 -4.54 -10.91
CA HIS A 117 -6.01 -5.21 -12.17
C HIS A 117 -5.61 -4.45 -13.44
N PHE A 118 -5.61 -3.11 -13.45
CA PHE A 118 -5.64 -2.34 -14.71
C PHE A 118 -4.27 -1.87 -15.25
N GLY A 119 -3.17 -2.11 -14.53
CA GLY A 119 -1.81 -1.83 -15.03
C GLY A 119 -1.47 -0.34 -15.23
N LEU A 120 -2.32 0.58 -14.76
CA LEU A 120 -2.15 2.03 -14.95
C LEU A 120 -1.80 2.78 -13.65
N GLY A 121 -1.97 2.15 -12.49
CA GLY A 121 -1.80 2.79 -11.18
C GLY A 121 -0.41 3.39 -10.98
N PHE A 122 0.63 2.79 -11.55
CA PHE A 122 2.00 3.31 -11.48
C PHE A 122 2.14 4.73 -12.04
N TYR A 123 1.48 5.04 -13.18
CA TYR A 123 1.64 6.33 -13.85
C TYR A 123 1.01 7.51 -13.10
N SER A 124 0.19 7.24 -12.08
CA SER A 124 -0.29 8.28 -11.15
C SER A 124 0.86 8.99 -10.43
N ALA A 125 2.05 8.38 -10.34
CA ALA A 125 3.25 9.02 -9.79
C ALA A 125 3.62 10.32 -10.54
N PHE A 126 3.39 10.39 -11.86
CA PHE A 126 3.66 11.58 -12.68
C PHE A 126 2.64 12.71 -12.51
N MET A 127 1.64 12.53 -11.63
CA MET A 127 0.75 13.61 -11.22
C MET A 127 1.42 14.57 -10.24
N VAL A 128 2.43 14.08 -9.50
CA VAL A 128 3.09 14.82 -8.40
C VAL A 128 4.61 14.89 -8.56
N ALA A 129 5.16 14.21 -9.59
CA ALA A 129 6.59 14.09 -9.82
C ALA A 129 6.95 14.48 -11.27
N ASP A 130 8.03 15.26 -11.41
CA ASP A 130 8.63 15.57 -12.72
C ASP A 130 9.47 14.41 -13.25
N LYS A 131 9.91 13.52 -12.36
CA LYS A 131 10.73 12.36 -12.70
C LYS A 131 10.46 11.23 -11.73
N VAL A 132 10.40 10.01 -12.26
CA VAL A 132 10.25 8.78 -11.47
C VAL A 132 11.41 7.84 -11.77
N GLU A 133 11.96 7.24 -10.72
CA GLU A 133 12.92 6.14 -10.83
C GLU A 133 12.34 4.87 -10.21
N ILE A 134 12.66 3.72 -10.80
CA ILE A 134 12.42 2.41 -10.19
C ILE A 134 13.77 1.73 -10.03
N LYS A 135 14.10 1.34 -8.80
CA LYS A 135 15.24 0.47 -8.49
C LYS A 135 14.71 -0.84 -7.96
N THR A 136 14.89 -1.92 -8.71
CA THR A 136 14.27 -3.20 -8.39
C THR A 136 15.26 -4.35 -8.51
N LYS A 137 15.08 -5.37 -7.67
CA LYS A 137 15.83 -6.62 -7.68
C LYS A 137 14.84 -7.75 -7.45
N SER A 138 14.66 -8.57 -8.49
CA SER A 138 13.80 -9.74 -8.44
C SER A 138 14.24 -10.73 -7.35
N TYR A 139 13.29 -11.52 -6.88
CA TYR A 139 13.52 -12.73 -6.08
C TYR A 139 14.24 -13.82 -6.89
N LEU A 140 14.19 -13.73 -8.22
CA LEU A 140 14.99 -14.54 -9.13
C LEU A 140 16.47 -14.14 -9.05
N ASP A 141 17.36 -15.07 -9.40
CA ASP A 141 18.80 -14.85 -9.41
C ASP A 141 19.25 -14.07 -10.66
N GLU A 142 18.74 -12.85 -10.81
CA GLU A 142 19.01 -11.97 -11.95
C GLU A 142 19.52 -10.60 -11.52
N ASP A 143 20.23 -9.89 -12.39
CA ASP A 143 20.73 -8.56 -12.08
C ASP A 143 19.60 -7.59 -11.66
N ALA A 144 19.91 -6.67 -10.75
CA ALA A 144 19.00 -5.58 -10.44
C ALA A 144 18.77 -4.71 -11.68
N ALA A 145 17.62 -4.06 -11.75
CA ALA A 145 17.27 -3.10 -12.80
C ALA A 145 17.12 -1.69 -12.21
N HIS A 146 17.51 -0.68 -12.98
CA HIS A 146 17.26 0.72 -12.69
C HIS A 146 16.59 1.36 -13.90
N TRP A 147 15.33 1.71 -13.72
CA TRP A 147 14.51 2.40 -14.70
C TRP A 147 14.32 3.86 -14.31
N THR A 148 14.21 4.74 -15.29
CA THR A 148 13.99 6.18 -15.08
C THR A 148 13.22 6.78 -16.24
N CYS A 149 12.26 7.67 -15.93
CA CYS A 149 11.46 8.41 -16.90
C CYS A 149 11.09 9.78 -16.30
N ASP A 150 11.02 10.81 -17.14
CA ASP A 150 10.65 12.19 -16.79
C ASP A 150 9.18 12.53 -17.15
N GLY A 151 8.36 11.51 -17.39
CA GLY A 151 6.97 11.66 -17.81
C GLY A 151 6.80 11.96 -19.30
N SER A 152 7.89 11.99 -20.06
CA SER A 152 7.85 11.88 -21.52
C SER A 152 7.77 10.39 -21.95
N PRO A 153 7.55 10.11 -23.25
CA PRO A 153 7.66 8.75 -23.78
C PRO A 153 9.07 8.15 -23.69
N GLU A 154 10.09 8.95 -23.33
CA GLU A 154 11.47 8.49 -23.20
C GLU A 154 11.72 7.91 -21.80
N PHE A 155 12.41 6.76 -21.77
CA PHE A 155 12.86 6.13 -20.54
C PHE A 155 14.27 5.56 -20.71
N THR A 156 14.95 5.34 -19.60
CA THR A 156 16.21 4.59 -19.56
C THR A 156 16.04 3.35 -18.70
N LEU A 157 16.53 2.21 -19.16
CA LEU A 157 16.62 0.98 -18.40
C LEU A 157 18.07 0.49 -18.42
N VAL A 158 18.70 0.44 -17.24
CA VAL A 158 20.10 0.01 -17.09
C VAL A 158 20.24 -1.00 -15.95
N LYS A 159 21.38 -1.69 -15.92
CA LYS A 159 21.74 -2.56 -14.79
C LYS A 159 21.79 -1.75 -13.48
N GLY A 160 20.96 -2.14 -12.53
CA GLY A 160 20.84 -1.54 -11.21
C GLY A 160 21.91 -1.99 -10.23
N LYS A 161 21.95 -1.33 -9.07
CA LYS A 161 22.90 -1.60 -7.98
C LYS A 161 22.24 -2.11 -6.69
N LYS A 162 20.92 -2.29 -6.69
CA LYS A 162 20.15 -2.74 -5.52
C LYS A 162 20.59 -4.17 -5.18
N LYS A 163 20.97 -4.39 -3.92
CA LYS A 163 21.47 -5.70 -3.44
C LYS A 163 20.39 -6.58 -2.82
N THR A 164 19.35 -5.95 -2.27
CA THR A 164 18.26 -6.63 -1.58
C THR A 164 17.06 -6.75 -2.50
N ARG A 165 16.31 -7.85 -2.37
CA ARG A 165 15.04 -8.09 -3.08
C ARG A 165 14.04 -6.96 -2.85
N GLY A 166 13.15 -6.75 -3.83
CA GLY A 166 12.03 -5.82 -3.77
C GLY A 166 12.23 -4.61 -4.67
N THR A 167 11.31 -3.65 -4.60
CA THR A 167 11.34 -2.44 -5.42
C THR A 167 11.45 -1.18 -4.56
N GLU A 168 12.13 -0.17 -5.09
CA GLU A 168 12.11 1.20 -4.58
C GLU A 168 11.66 2.10 -5.73
N VAL A 169 10.52 2.76 -5.54
CA VAL A 169 10.00 3.80 -6.43
C VAL A 169 10.38 5.16 -5.84
N ILE A 170 11.05 5.99 -6.62
CA ILE A 170 11.56 7.30 -6.20
C ILE A 170 10.88 8.38 -7.04
N LEU A 171 10.12 9.24 -6.38
CA LEU A 171 9.42 10.36 -7.00
C LEU A 171 10.25 11.61 -6.75
N HIS A 172 10.68 12.27 -7.82
CA HIS A 172 11.26 13.62 -7.75
C HIS A 172 10.11 14.60 -7.79
N ILE A 173 9.74 15.13 -6.62
CA ILE A 173 8.52 15.90 -6.42
C ILE A 173 8.58 17.19 -7.22
N ALA A 174 7.53 17.44 -8.00
CA ALA A 174 7.38 18.63 -8.83
C ALA A 174 7.27 19.90 -7.98
N ASP A 175 7.66 21.05 -8.54
CA ASP A 175 7.68 22.32 -7.80
C ASP A 175 6.28 22.78 -7.35
N ASP A 176 5.22 22.38 -8.04
CA ASP A 176 3.82 22.66 -7.68
C ASP A 176 3.23 21.65 -6.68
N SER A 177 3.97 20.59 -6.35
CA SER A 177 3.50 19.44 -5.56
C SER A 177 4.29 19.26 -4.26
N THR A 178 4.96 20.33 -3.80
CA THR A 178 5.85 20.31 -2.63
C THR A 178 5.16 19.97 -1.30
N GLU A 179 3.83 20.00 -1.24
CA GLU A 179 3.05 19.52 -0.09
C GLU A 179 3.35 18.05 0.26
N PHE A 180 3.71 17.22 -0.73
CA PHE A 180 4.07 15.81 -0.52
C PHE A 180 5.50 15.62 0.03
N LEU A 181 6.23 16.72 0.28
CA LEU A 181 7.46 16.73 1.06
C LEU A 181 7.21 17.05 2.54
N GLU A 182 5.96 17.24 2.95
CA GLU A 182 5.59 17.41 4.35
C GLU A 182 5.13 16.07 4.95
N GLU A 183 5.81 15.62 6.01
CA GLU A 183 5.51 14.32 6.63
C GLU A 183 4.07 14.22 7.16
N ALA A 184 3.51 15.34 7.63
CA ALA A 184 2.12 15.40 8.08
C ALA A 184 1.13 15.08 6.95
N ARG A 185 1.40 15.57 5.74
CA ARG A 185 0.57 15.32 4.56
C ARG A 185 0.65 13.86 4.14
N ILE A 186 1.85 13.30 4.06
CA ILE A 186 2.03 11.87 3.74
C ILE A 186 1.35 10.98 4.79
N ARG A 187 1.45 11.33 6.08
CA ARG A 187 0.78 10.61 7.17
C ARG A 187 -0.75 10.62 7.01
N GLU A 188 -1.33 11.77 6.70
CA GLU A 188 -2.77 11.90 6.44
C GLU A 188 -3.21 10.94 5.32
N LEU A 189 -2.48 10.94 4.19
CA LEU A 189 -2.81 10.11 3.04
C LEU A 189 -2.70 8.61 3.36
N LEU A 190 -1.63 8.19 4.06
CA LEU A 190 -1.45 6.80 4.48
C LEU A 190 -2.59 6.35 5.41
N LEU A 191 -3.04 7.20 6.33
CA LEU A 191 -4.16 6.90 7.22
C LEU A 191 -5.52 6.96 6.52
N LYS A 192 -5.66 7.77 5.46
CA LYS A 192 -6.90 7.89 4.69
C LYS A 192 -7.11 6.69 3.76
N TYR A 193 -6.07 6.26 3.06
CA TYR A 193 -6.20 5.27 1.99
C TYR A 193 -5.60 3.90 2.31
N ASN A 194 -4.64 3.81 3.23
CA ASN A 194 -3.83 2.61 3.45
C ASN A 194 -3.89 2.10 4.89
N LYS A 195 -4.86 2.57 5.67
CA LYS A 195 -5.01 2.26 7.10
C LYS A 195 -5.09 0.77 7.41
N PHE A 196 -5.65 -0.01 6.49
CA PHE A 196 -5.96 -1.42 6.70
C PHE A 196 -5.32 -2.32 5.65
N MET A 197 -4.25 -1.86 5.01
CA MET A 197 -3.49 -2.69 4.08
C MET A 197 -2.86 -3.87 4.84
N PRO A 198 -2.88 -5.09 4.28
CA PRO A 198 -2.45 -6.32 4.96
C PRO A 198 -0.93 -6.44 5.14
N VAL A 199 -0.16 -5.47 4.64
CA VAL A 199 1.30 -5.40 4.77
C VAL A 199 1.66 -4.22 5.67
N PRO A 200 2.54 -4.39 6.68
CA PRO A 200 2.98 -3.29 7.53
C PRO A 200 3.61 -2.15 6.71
N ILE A 201 3.18 -0.92 6.98
CA ILE A 201 3.68 0.31 6.36
C ILE A 201 4.45 1.10 7.40
N LYS A 202 5.77 1.10 7.27
CA LYS A 202 6.68 1.90 8.06
C LYS A 202 6.72 3.33 7.54
N PHE A 203 6.48 4.28 8.45
CA PHE A 203 6.64 5.71 8.20
C PHE A 203 7.32 6.39 9.39
N GLY A 204 8.64 6.59 9.29
CA GLY A 204 9.47 7.17 10.33
C GLY A 204 9.77 6.21 11.50
N THR A 205 10.14 6.79 12.64
CA THR A 205 10.42 6.06 13.89
C THR A 205 9.66 6.70 15.06
N LYS A 206 9.45 5.94 16.12
CA LYS A 206 8.84 6.41 17.38
C LYS A 206 9.65 5.92 18.58
N GLU A 207 9.51 6.61 19.70
CA GLU A 207 10.08 6.15 20.97
C GLU A 207 9.08 5.23 21.69
N GLU A 208 9.55 4.05 22.08
CA GLU A 208 8.80 3.10 22.90
C GLU A 208 9.46 2.98 24.27
N THR A 209 8.63 3.03 25.32
CA THR A 209 9.08 2.92 26.70
C THR A 209 9.16 1.44 27.08
N LEU A 210 10.36 0.96 27.40
CA LEU A 210 10.56 -0.43 27.81
C LEU A 210 10.00 -0.66 29.22
N PRO A 211 9.34 -1.80 29.48
CA PRO A 211 8.90 -2.13 30.83
C PRO A 211 10.09 -2.20 31.78
N LEU A 212 9.88 -1.75 33.02
CA LEU A 212 10.88 -1.90 34.06
C LEU A 212 11.09 -3.39 34.37
N PRO A 213 12.34 -3.86 34.56
CA PRO A 213 12.60 -5.22 35.01
C PRO A 213 11.85 -5.54 36.31
N GLU A 214 11.41 -6.79 36.50
CA GLU A 214 10.88 -7.23 37.79
C GLU A 214 11.93 -7.01 38.90
N GLY A 215 11.56 -6.29 39.95
CA GLY A 215 12.46 -5.90 41.03
C GLY A 215 13.22 -4.59 40.83
N ALA A 216 12.89 -3.80 39.80
CA ALA A 216 13.43 -2.45 39.65
C ALA A 216 13.09 -1.56 40.84
N ASP A 217 14.04 -0.69 41.21
CA ASP A 217 13.89 0.27 42.31
C ASP A 217 12.68 1.19 42.08
N LYS A 218 12.06 1.70 43.15
CA LYS A 218 10.84 2.53 43.07
C LYS A 218 11.05 3.82 42.26
N ASP A 219 12.30 4.27 42.15
CA ASP A 219 12.71 5.46 41.39
C ASP A 219 13.31 5.15 40.01
N ALA A 220 13.28 3.88 39.57
CA ALA A 220 13.83 3.49 38.29
C ALA A 220 13.02 4.10 37.13
N LYS A 221 13.68 4.90 36.29
CA LYS A 221 13.07 5.42 35.05
C LYS A 221 13.11 4.36 33.96
N PRO A 222 11.99 4.11 33.27
CA PRO A 222 11.98 3.17 32.17
C PRO A 222 12.84 3.69 31.02
N LYS A 223 13.61 2.80 30.40
CA LYS A 223 14.46 3.13 29.26
C LYS A 223 13.58 3.28 28.01
N THR A 224 13.85 4.26 27.16
CA THR A 224 13.21 4.37 25.85
C THR A 224 14.07 3.68 24.78
N LYS A 225 13.42 3.13 23.76
CA LYS A 225 14.06 2.59 22.56
C LYS A 225 13.38 3.17 21.33
N THR A 226 14.17 3.64 20.38
CA THR A 226 13.66 4.03 19.06
C THR A 226 13.31 2.78 18.26
N VAL A 227 12.05 2.70 17.81
CA VAL A 227 11.51 1.59 17.02
C VAL A 227 10.88 2.12 15.72
N ASP A 228 10.69 1.24 14.75
CA ASP A 228 10.00 1.57 13.51
C ASP A 228 8.55 1.98 13.80
N ASN A 229 8.09 3.05 13.16
CA ASN A 229 6.70 3.50 13.31
C ASN A 229 5.83 2.90 12.20
N ILE A 230 5.18 1.78 12.50
CA ILE A 230 4.16 1.18 11.62
C ILE A 230 2.88 2.01 11.73
N ILE A 231 2.43 2.60 10.61
CA ILE A 231 1.35 3.60 10.59
C ILE A 231 -0.04 2.99 10.36
N ASN A 232 -0.12 1.82 9.75
CA ASN A 232 -1.35 1.12 9.45
C ASN A 232 -1.61 -0.04 10.43
N ASN A 233 -2.85 -0.55 10.42
CA ASN A 233 -3.27 -1.76 11.09
C ASN A 233 -3.42 -2.90 10.06
N PRO A 234 -2.43 -3.81 9.94
CA PRO A 234 -2.48 -4.89 8.96
C PRO A 234 -3.40 -6.05 9.35
N ASP A 235 -3.83 -6.13 10.62
CA ASP A 235 -4.66 -7.20 11.17
C ASP A 235 -5.95 -6.64 11.78
N PRO A 236 -6.79 -5.95 10.98
CA PRO A 236 -7.96 -5.28 11.51
C PRO A 236 -9.00 -6.30 11.99
N ALA A 237 -9.85 -5.90 12.94
CA ALA A 237 -10.69 -6.84 13.67
C ALA A 237 -11.63 -7.67 12.77
N TRP A 238 -12.13 -7.11 11.65
CA TRP A 238 -13.02 -7.85 10.74
C TRP A 238 -12.35 -9.02 9.99
N THR A 239 -11.02 -9.08 9.98
CA THR A 239 -10.26 -10.18 9.37
C THR A 239 -10.07 -11.36 10.32
N LYS A 240 -10.33 -11.17 11.62
CA LYS A 240 -10.15 -12.17 12.67
C LYS A 240 -11.43 -12.95 12.89
N GLN A 241 -11.32 -14.18 13.38
CA GLN A 241 -12.50 -14.96 13.74
C GLN A 241 -13.18 -14.33 14.97
N PRO A 242 -14.52 -14.30 15.03
CA PRO A 242 -15.24 -13.75 16.18
C PRO A 242 -14.86 -14.39 17.52
N ALA A 243 -14.43 -15.66 17.50
CA ALA A 243 -13.99 -16.39 18.68
C ALA A 243 -12.64 -15.91 19.25
N ASP A 244 -11.82 -15.25 18.43
CA ASP A 244 -10.51 -14.70 18.82
C ASP A 244 -10.61 -13.24 19.28
N LEU A 245 -11.82 -12.68 19.32
CA LEU A 245 -12.09 -11.28 19.67
C LEU A 245 -12.92 -11.20 20.95
N ASN A 246 -12.53 -10.29 21.83
CA ASN A 246 -13.33 -9.89 22.98
C ASN A 246 -13.99 -8.52 22.76
N ASP A 247 -14.86 -8.11 23.68
CA ASP A 247 -15.57 -6.83 23.61
C ASP A 247 -14.63 -5.61 23.50
N GLU A 248 -13.46 -5.65 24.14
CA GLU A 248 -12.49 -4.56 24.10
C GLU A 248 -11.81 -4.47 22.72
N ASP A 249 -11.61 -5.58 22.02
CA ASP A 249 -11.09 -5.57 20.65
C ASP A 249 -12.03 -4.83 19.69
N TYR A 250 -13.34 -5.08 19.79
CA TYR A 250 -14.35 -4.36 19.01
C TYR A 250 -14.40 -2.87 19.39
N LYS A 251 -14.33 -2.54 20.68
CA LYS A 251 -14.31 -1.14 21.12
C LYS A 251 -13.07 -0.39 20.63
N ASN A 252 -11.91 -1.02 20.71
CA ASN A 252 -10.66 -0.44 20.20
C ASN A 252 -10.71 -0.24 18.69
N PHE A 253 -11.24 -1.22 17.96
CA PHE A 253 -11.41 -1.08 16.52
C PHE A 253 -12.43 0.02 16.16
N TYR A 254 -13.52 0.18 16.92
CA TYR A 254 -14.44 1.32 16.78
C TYR A 254 -13.76 2.67 16.99
N ARG A 255 -12.99 2.83 18.08
CA ARG A 255 -12.22 4.04 18.38
C ARG A 255 -11.18 4.33 17.29
N GLU A 256 -10.59 3.28 16.72
CA GLU A 256 -9.68 3.42 15.59
C GLU A 256 -10.41 3.99 14.36
N LEU A 257 -11.58 3.46 14.00
CA LEU A 257 -12.39 3.98 12.88
C LEU A 257 -12.85 5.42 13.09
N TYR A 258 -13.26 5.76 14.32
CA TYR A 258 -13.85 7.05 14.67
C TYR A 258 -13.07 7.74 15.80
N PRO A 259 -11.82 8.19 15.55
CA PRO A 259 -10.95 8.73 16.61
C PRO A 259 -11.48 10.02 17.24
N MET A 260 -12.39 10.72 16.56
CA MET A 260 -13.05 11.94 17.06
C MET A 260 -14.30 11.65 17.89
N GLN A 261 -14.78 10.40 17.92
CA GLN A 261 -15.94 10.00 18.72
C GLN A 261 -15.48 9.36 20.02
N PHE A 262 -15.82 9.99 21.14
CA PHE A 262 -15.49 9.49 22.47
C PHE A 262 -16.51 8.47 23.01
N GLU A 263 -17.66 8.36 22.35
CA GLU A 263 -18.72 7.44 22.77
C GLU A 263 -18.46 6.02 22.25
N GLU A 264 -18.71 5.03 23.12
CA GLU A 264 -18.67 3.62 22.72
C GLU A 264 -19.95 3.23 21.98
N PRO A 265 -19.86 2.28 21.01
CA PRO A 265 -21.04 1.76 20.34
C PRO A 265 -21.94 1.05 21.35
N LEU A 266 -23.26 1.08 21.10
CA LEU A 266 -24.24 0.37 21.91
C LEU A 266 -24.04 -1.15 21.81
N PHE A 267 -23.85 -1.63 20.58
CA PHE A 267 -23.50 -3.01 20.27
C PHE A 267 -22.88 -3.08 18.87
N ASN A 268 -22.34 -4.24 18.52
CA ASN A 268 -21.80 -4.54 17.20
C ASN A 268 -22.33 -5.89 16.69
N ILE A 269 -22.26 -6.09 15.38
CA ILE A 269 -22.55 -7.36 14.71
C ILE A 269 -21.38 -7.68 13.80
N HIS A 270 -20.69 -8.80 14.06
CA HIS A 270 -19.67 -9.33 13.16
C HIS A 270 -20.33 -10.22 12.12
N LEU A 271 -20.19 -9.85 10.85
CA LEU A 271 -20.68 -10.58 9.69
C LEU A 271 -19.53 -11.40 9.09
N ASN A 272 -19.81 -12.68 8.82
CA ASN A 272 -18.98 -13.54 7.99
C ASN A 272 -19.93 -14.31 7.07
N VAL A 273 -20.01 -13.87 5.81
CA VAL A 273 -20.86 -14.45 4.76
C VAL A 273 -19.93 -15.09 3.74
N ASP A 274 -20.13 -16.36 3.44
CA ASP A 274 -19.32 -17.18 2.53
C ASP A 274 -20.07 -17.56 1.24
N TYR A 275 -21.37 -17.27 1.13
CA TYR A 275 -22.17 -17.51 -0.06
C TYR A 275 -23.36 -16.54 -0.20
N PRO A 276 -23.70 -16.03 -1.40
CA PRO A 276 -23.04 -16.25 -2.70
C PRO A 276 -21.79 -15.38 -2.95
N PHE A 277 -21.43 -14.53 -1.98
CA PHE A 277 -20.21 -13.72 -2.00
C PHE A 277 -19.49 -13.87 -0.66
N ASN A 278 -18.15 -13.77 -0.70
CA ASN A 278 -17.34 -13.67 0.50
C ASN A 278 -17.39 -12.22 1.01
N LEU A 279 -18.00 -12.01 2.18
CA LEU A 279 -18.09 -10.72 2.85
C LEU A 279 -17.84 -10.90 4.34
N THR A 280 -16.76 -10.30 4.82
CA THR A 280 -16.50 -10.12 6.25
C THR A 280 -16.63 -8.65 6.61
N GLY A 281 -17.14 -8.35 7.80
CA GLY A 281 -17.33 -6.98 8.23
C GLY A 281 -17.86 -6.87 9.64
N ILE A 282 -17.77 -5.68 10.22
CA ILE A 282 -18.33 -5.38 11.55
C ILE A 282 -19.26 -4.19 11.40
N LEU A 283 -20.52 -4.37 11.74
CA LEU A 283 -21.50 -3.30 11.84
C LEU A 283 -21.53 -2.76 13.27
N TYR A 284 -21.36 -1.46 13.43
CA TYR A 284 -21.45 -0.79 14.72
C TYR A 284 -22.75 0.02 14.82
N PHE A 285 -23.39 -0.06 15.99
CA PHE A 285 -24.61 0.69 16.29
C PHE A 285 -24.26 1.75 17.33
N PRO A 286 -23.99 3.01 16.92
CA PRO A 286 -23.65 4.08 17.85
C PRO A 286 -24.85 4.45 18.74
N LYS A 287 -24.58 5.05 19.89
CA LYS A 287 -25.64 5.66 20.69
C LYS A 287 -26.16 6.88 19.93
N MET A 288 -27.48 7.03 19.88
CA MET A 288 -28.10 8.23 19.32
C MET A 288 -27.85 9.40 20.29
N THR A 289 -26.95 10.30 19.94
CA THR A 289 -26.92 11.63 20.55
C THR A 289 -28.02 12.48 19.91
N ASN A 290 -28.70 13.31 20.71
CA ASN A 290 -29.67 14.30 20.23
C ASN A 290 -28.96 15.48 19.51
N ASP A 291 -28.02 15.19 18.63
CA ASP A 291 -27.41 16.19 17.77
C ASP A 291 -28.27 16.32 16.51
N LEU A 292 -28.94 17.48 16.42
CA LEU A 292 -29.53 18.02 15.20
C LEU A 292 -28.44 18.32 14.17
N ASN A 293 -27.71 17.30 13.71
CA ASN A 293 -26.82 17.44 12.58
C ASN A 293 -27.65 17.34 11.29
N ILE A 294 -27.96 18.51 10.76
CA ILE A 294 -28.49 18.74 9.41
C ILE A 294 -27.37 18.40 8.42
N GLN A 295 -27.06 17.13 8.27
CA GLN A 295 -26.46 16.60 7.04
C GLN A 295 -27.34 15.45 6.57
N LYS A 296 -28.37 15.84 5.83
CA LYS A 296 -29.19 14.92 5.04
C LYS A 296 -28.29 14.12 4.10
N ASP A 297 -28.49 12.81 4.14
CA ASP A 297 -28.39 11.90 3.01
C ASP A 297 -27.03 11.84 2.29
N LYS A 298 -26.01 11.33 2.98
CA LYS A 298 -24.99 10.53 2.30
C LYS A 298 -24.78 9.22 3.03
N ILE A 299 -25.21 8.13 2.40
CA ILE A 299 -24.67 6.80 2.67
C ILE A 299 -23.18 6.91 2.29
N GLN A 300 -22.29 6.92 3.29
CA GLN A 300 -20.87 6.66 3.06
C GLN A 300 -20.74 5.14 2.95
N LEU A 301 -20.60 4.67 1.70
CA LEU A 301 -20.11 3.33 1.38
C LEU A 301 -18.58 3.32 1.49
#